data_AF-A0A5F2GRC5-F1
#
_entry.id   AF-A0A5F2GRC5-F1
#
_cell.length_a   1.000
_cell.length_b   1.000
_cell.length_c   1.000
_cell.angle_alpha   90.00
_cell.angle_beta   90.00
_cell.angle_gamma   90.00
#
_symmetry.space_group_name_H-M   'P 1'
#
loop_
_entity.id
_entity.type
_entity.pdbx_description
1 polymer ?
#
loop_
_entity_poly.entity_id
_entity_poly.type
_entity_poly.pdbx_seq_one_letter_code
_entity_poly.pdbx_strand_id
1 'polypeptide(L)'
;MTAAELQQAAKALAAMFSCFPQSALADAEMQLRGYLAAVQDAELQDVEAAIRRFIRGEAKAGNAQFCPSSAQLSIEVRERRLMRELTAKRRGDLPVKLVKT
;
A
#
# COMPACT_ATOMS: atom_id res chain seq x y z
N MET A 1 -2.02 -11.96 -3.14
CA MET A 1 -3.33 -11.46 -3.63
C MET A 1 -3.95 -12.42 -4.63
N THR A 2 -5.28 -12.53 -4.69
CA THR A 2 -6.01 -13.19 -5.79
C THR A 2 -6.02 -12.31 -7.05
N ALA A 3 -6.43 -12.85 -8.20
CA ALA A 3 -6.55 -12.08 -9.44
C ALA A 3 -7.50 -10.87 -9.31
N ALA A 4 -8.64 -11.06 -8.62
CA ALA A 4 -9.59 -9.97 -8.38
C ALA A 4 -9.00 -8.89 -7.45
N GLU A 5 -8.25 -9.30 -6.43
CA GLU A 5 -7.55 -8.35 -5.55
C GLU A 5 -6.45 -7.59 -6.29
N LEU A 6 -5.71 -8.24 -7.20
CA LEU A 6 -4.72 -7.56 -8.04
C LEU A 6 -5.36 -6.51 -8.95
N GLN A 7 -6.51 -6.81 -9.56
CA GLN A 7 -7.25 -5.85 -10.37
C GLN A 7 -7.72 -4.66 -9.53
N GLN A 8 -8.18 -4.90 -8.31
CA GLN A 8 -8.59 -3.85 -7.39
C GLN A 8 -7.40 -3.00 -6.91
N ALA A 9 -6.27 -3.63 -6.59
CA ALA A 9 -5.02 -2.94 -6.26
C ALA A 9 -4.52 -2.08 -7.44
N ALA A 10 -4.60 -2.58 -8.67
CA ALA A 10 -4.25 -1.85 -9.87
C ALA A 10 -5.12 -0.59 -10.05
N LYS A 11 -6.43 -0.71 -9.79
CA LYS A 11 -7.37 0.42 -9.82
C LYS A 11 -7.01 1.48 -8.76
N ALA A 12 -6.67 1.05 -7.54
CA ALA A 12 -6.25 1.96 -6.48
C ALA A 12 -4.93 2.67 -6.83
N LEU A 13 -3.96 1.96 -7.40
CA LEU A 13 -2.70 2.53 -7.87
C LEU A 13 -2.91 3.55 -8.99
N ALA A 14 -3.78 3.25 -9.96
CA ALA A 14 -4.13 4.19 -11.02
C ALA A 14 -4.76 5.48 -10.45
N ALA A 15 -5.62 5.36 -9.44
CA ALA A 15 -6.17 6.52 -8.73
C ALA A 15 -5.06 7.34 -8.05
N MET A 16 -4.10 6.69 -7.38
CA MET A 16 -2.95 7.38 -6.78
C MET A 16 -2.13 8.11 -7.85
N PHE A 17 -1.79 7.46 -8.96
CA PHE A 17 -1.01 8.06 -10.04
C PHE A 17 -1.70 9.29 -10.64
N SER A 18 -3.03 9.30 -10.72
CA SER A 18 -3.79 10.45 -11.21
C SER A 18 -3.71 11.69 -10.31
N CYS A 19 -3.29 11.54 -9.04
CA CYS A 19 -3.09 12.65 -8.11
C CYS A 19 -1.73 13.35 -8.27
N PHE A 20 -0.82 12.83 -9.09
CA PHE A 20 0.53 13.37 -9.25
C PHE A 20 0.82 13.67 -10.73
N PRO A 21 1.61 14.72 -11.03
CA PRO A 21 2.06 15.00 -12.38
C PRO A 21 2.77 13.78 -12.99
N GLN A 22 2.25 13.27 -14.10
CA GLN A 22 2.86 12.17 -14.84
C GLN A 22 3.86 12.72 -15.85
N SER A 23 5.03 12.08 -15.96
CA SER A 23 5.96 12.37 -17.04
C SER A 23 5.38 11.87 -18.36
N ALA A 24 5.40 12.70 -19.40
CA ALA A 24 4.97 12.30 -20.75
C ALA A 24 5.81 11.15 -21.35
N LEU A 25 6.99 10.88 -20.78
CA LEU A 25 7.90 9.82 -21.21
C LEU A 25 7.75 8.53 -20.39
N ALA A 26 6.90 8.51 -19.36
CA ALA A 26 6.72 7.34 -18.51
C ALA A 26 5.82 6.30 -19.19
N ASP A 27 6.29 5.05 -19.23
CA ASP A 27 5.43 3.90 -19.54
C ASP A 27 4.58 3.59 -18.30
N ALA A 28 3.33 4.07 -18.34
CA ALA A 28 2.37 3.92 -17.25
C ALA A 28 2.08 2.45 -16.90
N GLU A 29 2.11 1.55 -17.89
CA GLU A 29 1.84 0.13 -17.68
C GLU A 29 3.04 -0.52 -17.00
N MET A 30 4.27 -0.24 -17.46
CA MET A 30 5.48 -0.71 -16.80
C MET A 30 5.58 -0.20 -15.36
N GLN A 31 5.23 1.07 -15.13
CA GLN A 31 5.18 1.64 -13.78
C GLN A 31 4.16 0.91 -12.92
N LEU A 32 2.92 0.72 -13.40
CA LEU A 32 1.89 0.00 -12.66
C LEU A 32 2.33 -1.42 -12.28
N ARG A 33 2.93 -2.17 -13.22
CA ARG A 33 3.48 -3.51 -12.96
C ARG A 33 4.55 -3.49 -11.86
N GLY A 34 5.44 -2.49 -11.88
CA GLY A 34 6.47 -2.33 -10.84
C GLY A 34 5.88 -2.12 -9.44
N TYR A 35 4.81 -1.35 -9.31
CA TYR A 35 4.14 -1.13 -8.02
C TYR A 35 3.37 -2.38 -7.57
N LEU A 36 2.68 -3.06 -8.48
CA LEU A 36 1.98 -4.31 -8.17
C LEU A 36 2.94 -5.38 -7.65
N ALA A 37 4.08 -5.56 -8.32
CA ALA A 37 5.12 -6.51 -7.89
C ALA A 37 5.62 -6.20 -6.46
N ALA A 38 5.76 -4.91 -6.12
CA ALA A 38 6.24 -4.48 -4.81
C ALA A 38 5.26 -4.73 -3.64
N VAL A 39 3.99 -5.04 -3.94
CA VAL A 39 2.92 -5.25 -2.94
C VAL A 39 2.16 -6.57 -3.11
N GLN A 40 2.56 -7.44 -4.05
CA GLN A 40 1.83 -8.66 -4.42
C GLN A 40 1.59 -9.63 -3.25
N ASP A 41 2.51 -9.63 -2.28
CA ASP A 41 2.50 -10.49 -1.09
C ASP A 41 1.77 -9.83 0.11
N ALA A 42 1.24 -8.62 -0.06
CA ALA A 42 0.46 -7.92 0.95
C ALA A 42 -1.05 -8.25 0.84
N GLU A 43 -1.78 -7.98 1.93
CA GLU A 43 -3.25 -8.01 1.91
C GLU A 43 -3.80 -6.75 1.24
N LEU A 44 -4.86 -6.89 0.44
CA LEU A 44 -5.47 -5.79 -0.31
C LEU A 44 -5.88 -4.61 0.58
N GLN A 45 -6.46 -4.89 1.75
CA GLN A 45 -6.90 -3.84 2.67
C GLN A 45 -5.76 -2.93 3.14
N ASP A 46 -4.55 -3.49 3.32
CA ASP A 46 -3.39 -2.73 3.76
C ASP A 46 -2.83 -1.88 2.62
N VAL A 47 -2.88 -2.39 1.38
CA VAL A 47 -2.53 -1.66 0.15
C VAL A 47 -3.47 -0.47 -0.09
N GLU A 48 -4.77 -0.71 -0.06
CA GLU A 48 -5.77 0.36 -0.24
C GLU A 48 -5.71 1.41 0.88
N ALA A 49 -5.39 1.01 2.11
CA ALA A 49 -5.20 1.93 3.23
C ALA A 49 -3.94 2.78 3.04
N ALA A 50 -2.83 2.20 2.59
CA ALA A 50 -1.59 2.92 2.32
C ALA A 50 -1.77 3.95 1.19
N ILE A 51 -2.38 3.52 0.07
CA ILE A 51 -2.68 4.39 -1.07
C ILE A 51 -3.55 5.58 -0.66
N ARG A 52 -4.61 5.34 0.12
CA ARG A 52 -5.49 6.42 0.63
C ARG A 52 -4.72 7.44 1.45
N ARG A 53 -3.75 7.01 2.26
CA ARG A 53 -2.91 7.93 3.06
C ARG A 53 -2.01 8.79 2.18
N PHE A 54 -1.42 8.25 1.11
CA PHE A 54 -0.65 9.06 0.16
C PHE A 54 -1.52 10.08 -0.57
N ILE A 55 -2.68 9.68 -1.07
CA ILE A 55 -3.64 10.58 -1.74
C ILE A 55 -4.06 11.73 -0.81
N ARG A 56 -4.21 11.47 0.49
CA ARG A 56 -4.61 12.47 1.50
C ARG A 56 -3.45 13.25 2.12
N GLY A 57 -2.21 12.95 1.76
CA GLY A 57 -1.03 13.56 2.40
C GLY A 57 -0.79 13.14 3.86
N GLU A 58 -1.38 12.03 4.30
CA GLU A 58 -1.25 11.48 5.67
C GLU A 58 -0.05 10.52 5.81
N ALA A 59 0.47 10.00 4.70
CA ALA A 59 1.64 9.12 4.67
C ALA A 59 2.93 9.95 4.73
N LYS A 60 3.96 9.41 5.38
CA LYS A 60 5.28 10.05 5.39
C LYS A 60 5.92 9.89 4.01
N ALA A 61 5.95 10.98 3.24
CA ALA A 61 6.66 11.04 1.97
C ALA A 61 7.90 11.92 2.10
N GLY A 62 8.99 11.55 1.43
CA GLY A 62 10.20 12.39 1.38
C GLY A 62 9.95 13.74 0.70
N ASN A 63 9.17 13.74 -0.39
CA ASN A 63 8.66 14.94 -1.03
C ASN A 63 7.22 14.68 -1.51
N ALA A 64 6.25 15.44 -1.00
CA ALA A 64 4.83 15.29 -1.30
C ALA A 64 4.41 15.82 -2.69
N GLN A 65 5.30 16.51 -3.41
CA GLN A 65 5.05 17.00 -4.78
C GLN A 65 5.11 15.89 -5.83
N PHE A 66 5.70 14.74 -5.49
CA PHE A 66 5.87 13.61 -6.39
C PHE A 66 5.09 12.39 -5.91
N CYS A 67 4.73 11.53 -6.86
CA CYS A 67 4.16 10.23 -6.54
C CYS A 67 5.14 9.46 -5.63
N PRO A 68 4.69 8.82 -4.53
CA PRO A 68 5.56 8.00 -3.70
C PRO A 68 6.15 6.88 -4.54
N SER A 69 7.41 6.53 -4.32
CA SER A 69 8.04 5.38 -5.00
C SER A 69 7.39 4.06 -4.57
N SER A 70 7.58 3.00 -5.37
CA SER A 70 7.11 1.65 -5.01
C SER A 70 7.67 1.19 -3.66
N ALA A 71 8.92 1.55 -3.34
CA ALA A 71 9.53 1.27 -2.04
C ALA A 71 8.83 2.01 -0.89
N GLN A 72 8.51 3.30 -1.08
CA GLN A 72 7.75 4.09 -0.10
C GLN A 72 6.35 3.51 0.12
N LEU A 73 5.69 3.07 -0.95
CA LEU A 73 4.42 2.35 -0.85
C LEU A 73 4.56 1.07 -0.02
N SER A 74 5.54 0.19 -0.33
CA SER A 74 5.74 -1.05 0.43
C SER A 74 6.03 -0.81 1.92
N ILE A 75 6.72 0.28 2.27
CA ILE A 75 6.94 0.67 3.67
C ILE A 75 5.59 1.00 4.33
N GLU A 76 4.80 1.90 3.74
CA GLU A 76 3.52 2.31 4.29
C GLU A 76 2.53 1.13 4.40
N VAL A 77 2.53 0.21 3.43
CA VAL A 77 1.73 -1.03 3.48
C VAL A 77 2.09 -1.89 4.68
N ARG A 78 3.39 -2.06 4.96
CA ARG A 78 3.84 -2.79 6.17
C ARG A 78 3.40 -2.09 7.46
N GLU A 79 3.42 -0.76 7.49
CA GLU A 79 2.91 -0.01 8.64
C GLU A 79 1.39 -0.18 8.81
N ARG A 80 0.61 -0.18 7.71
CA ARG A 80 -0.84 -0.41 7.77
C ARG A 80 -1.17 -1.79 8.31
N ARG A 81 -0.47 -2.81 7.82
CA ARG A 81 -0.58 -4.18 8.31
C ARG A 81 -0.30 -4.25 9.82
N LEU A 82 0.82 -3.68 10.26
CA LEU A 82 1.17 -3.65 11.68
C LEU A 82 0.09 -2.99 12.54
N MET A 83 -0.44 -1.84 12.10
CA MET A 83 -1.48 -1.11 12.83
C MET A 83 -2.80 -1.89 12.90
N ARG A 84 -3.18 -2.56 11.81
CA ARG A 84 -4.35 -3.44 11.76
C ARG A 84 -4.18 -4.61 12.74
N GLU A 85 -3.06 -5.32 12.68
CA GLU A 85 -2.75 -6.44 13.57
C GLU A 85 -2.74 -6.01 15.05
N LEU A 86 -2.15 -4.85 15.38
CA LEU A 86 -2.16 -4.31 16.74
C LEU A 86 -3.56 -3.91 17.22
N THR A 87 -4.43 -3.46 16.30
CA THR A 87 -5.81 -3.11 16.63
C THR A 87 -6.66 -4.36 16.85
N ALA A 88 -6.48 -5.39 16.02
CA ALA A 88 -7.13 -6.70 16.18
C ALA A 88 -6.72 -7.37 17.51
N LYS A 89 -5.42 -7.34 17.85
CA LYS A 89 -4.92 -7.83 19.15
C LYS A 89 -5.58 -7.12 20.33
N ARG A 90 -5.72 -5.79 20.27
CA ARG A 90 -6.37 -4.99 21.31
C ARG A 90 -7.87 -5.26 21.44
N ARG A 91 -8.54 -5.65 20.36
CA ARG A 91 -9.96 -6.02 20.35
C ARG A 91 -10.22 -7.44 20.85
N GLY A 92 -9.18 -8.24 21.07
CA GLY A 92 -9.31 -9.64 21.49
C GLY A 92 -9.54 -10.61 20.33
N ASP A 93 -9.36 -10.17 19.09
CA ASP A 93 -9.71 -10.94 17.88
C ASP A 93 -8.63 -11.96 17.46
N LEU A 94 -7.54 -12.12 18.22
CA LEU A 94 -6.44 -13.06 17.93
C LEU A 94 -6.05 -13.87 19.16
N PRO A 95 -5.90 -15.20 19.06
CA PRO A 95 -5.41 -16.02 20.17
C PRO A 95 -3.96 -15.64 20.48
N VAL A 96 -3.72 -15.23 21.73
CA VAL A 96 -2.39 -14.96 22.26
C VAL A 96 -1.64 -16.29 22.37
N LYS A 97 -0.81 -16.64 21.38
CA LYS A 97 0.22 -17.66 21.58
C LYS A 97 1.36 -17.05 22.39
N LEU A 98 1.30 -17.28 23.70
CA LEU A 98 2.38 -16.99 24.62
C LEU A 98 3.57 -17.91 24.27
N VAL A 99 4.60 -17.37 23.63
CA VAL A 99 5.88 -18.09 23.50
C VAL A 99 6.60 -17.95 24.83
N LYS A 100 6.66 -19.04 25.59
CA LYS A 100 7.52 -19.16 26.77
C LYS A 100 8.96 -19.33 26.27
N THR A 101 9.84 -18.43 26.70
CA THR A 101 11.30 -18.57 26.68
C THR A 101 11.76 -19.73 27.55
#